data_AF-A0AAN5I0V3-F1
#
_entry.id   AF-A0AAN5I0V3-F1
#
_cell.length_a   1.000
_cell.length_b   1.000
_cell.length_c   1.000
_cell.angle_alpha   90.00
_cell.angle_beta   90.00
_cell.angle_gamma   90.00
#
_symmetry.space_group_name_H-M   'P 1'
#
loop_
_entity.id
_entity.type
_entity.pdbx_description
1 polymer ?
#
loop_
_entity_poly.entity_id
_entity_poly.type
_entity_poly.pdbx_seq_one_letter_code
_entity_poly.pdbx_strand_id
1 'polypeptide(L)'
;EEERVVDWTYGKVRQALYPLEHIDSIHPGKGKINRNSALALAVYGETDDHLLLLPGLLEKLVHRKWTTYGRKTLYKQFFWYVLYFLSIMVCFMMRPTPFERNEDKNDLICLLELGDIHWSQLSSFTYAYHILNVVSTIGAALYIYQLHSHIRNVGWNMYFLSLSGFPAKVIFLISCFLTVFNFSLRLFCFDEIEDIVWIIIVQLTAIKFLFFCRGFKAVGPFVLMLYKIILRDLIRFLLIYLVIVIGFSQAFYIIFLGYKREGSKDEQKESIMRNVPESYVRMFIMSLTEFATFFEQLEDCELTVLGKIMFVIYMLLVTILLINMLIASMTNTYQQAKYSTPMEDGKGIALLLKTRMDDQEYDEECSGWRHRRKKFREELRRKRVATAASAIHVPNLHFFTPRGSINTVPKSAR
;
A
#
# COMPACT_ATOMS: atom_id res chain seq x y z
N GLU A 1 -30.42 23.47 -7.55
CA GLU A 1 -29.95 24.44 -6.55
C GLU A 1 -28.49 24.75 -6.82
N GLU A 2 -28.03 25.97 -6.57
CA GLU A 2 -26.67 26.40 -6.94
C GLU A 2 -25.61 25.67 -6.08
N GLU A 3 -24.86 24.74 -6.67
CA GLU A 3 -23.85 23.92 -5.98
C GLU A 3 -22.63 24.71 -5.45
N ARG A 4 -22.54 26.02 -5.73
CA ARG A 4 -21.51 26.90 -5.18
C ARG A 4 -22.08 28.29 -4.92
N VAL A 5 -21.82 28.82 -3.73
CA VAL A 5 -22.18 30.19 -3.35
C VAL A 5 -20.97 31.08 -3.54
N VAL A 6 -21.15 32.26 -4.10
CA VAL A 6 -20.04 33.15 -4.43
C VAL A 6 -20.02 34.23 -3.37
N ASP A 7 -18.98 34.21 -2.56
CA ASP A 7 -18.87 35.08 -1.39
C ASP A 7 -18.51 36.51 -1.84
N TRP A 8 -17.45 36.63 -2.63
CA TRP A 8 -17.06 37.90 -3.25
C TRP A 8 -16.22 37.70 -4.52
N THR A 9 -16.18 38.74 -5.34
CA THR A 9 -15.36 38.82 -6.56
C THR A 9 -14.64 40.16 -6.61
N TYR A 10 -13.31 40.14 -6.80
CA TYR A 10 -12.50 41.33 -7.04
C TYR A 10 -11.65 41.13 -8.30
N GLY A 11 -12.01 41.84 -9.37
CA GLY A 11 -11.35 41.71 -10.68
C GLY A 11 -11.37 40.26 -11.17
N LYS A 12 -10.19 39.63 -11.29
CA LYS A 12 -10.03 38.23 -11.73
C LYS A 12 -10.07 37.20 -10.58
N VAL A 13 -10.10 37.65 -9.32
CA VAL A 13 -10.12 36.78 -8.14
C VAL A 13 -11.55 36.59 -7.67
N ARG A 14 -11.93 35.32 -7.40
CA ARG A 14 -13.26 34.95 -6.92
C ARG A 14 -13.14 34.00 -5.73
N GLN A 15 -13.82 34.34 -4.64
CA GLN A 15 -14.03 33.43 -3.52
C GLN A 15 -15.38 32.73 -3.70
N ALA A 16 -15.36 31.40 -3.67
CA ALA A 16 -16.56 30.57 -3.74
C ALA A 16 -16.59 29.60 -2.56
N LEU A 17 -17.75 29.50 -1.95
CA LEU A 17 -18.10 28.60 -0.86
C LEU A 17 -18.79 27.36 -1.46
N TYR A 18 -18.34 26.19 -1.02
CA TYR A 18 -18.87 24.90 -1.46
C TYR A 18 -19.49 24.17 -0.26
N PRO A 19 -20.73 23.67 -0.36
CA PRO A 19 -21.31 22.83 0.68
C PRO A 19 -20.55 21.50 0.77
N LEU A 20 -20.12 21.12 1.97
CA LEU A 20 -19.29 19.94 2.19
C LEU A 20 -20.06 18.65 2.47
N GLU A 21 -21.39 18.71 2.62
CA GLU A 21 -22.22 17.61 3.12
C GLU A 21 -22.09 16.30 2.31
N HIS A 22 -22.01 16.41 0.98
CA HIS A 22 -21.87 15.25 0.07
C HIS A 22 -20.45 15.05 -0.45
N ILE A 23 -19.53 15.98 -0.13
CA ILE A 23 -18.15 15.95 -0.61
C ILE A 23 -17.24 15.33 0.45
N ASP A 24 -17.48 15.65 1.72
CA ASP A 24 -16.66 15.22 2.83
C ASP A 24 -17.01 13.80 3.31
N SER A 25 -15.98 13.08 3.76
CA SER A 25 -16.07 11.72 4.31
C SER A 25 -16.84 11.64 5.64
N ILE A 26 -17.18 12.77 6.27
CA ILE A 26 -17.86 12.86 7.55
C ILE A 26 -19.20 13.56 7.36
N HIS A 27 -20.28 12.94 7.84
CA HIS A 27 -21.60 13.55 7.78
C HIS A 27 -21.74 14.68 8.83
N PRO A 28 -22.17 15.89 8.46
CA PRO A 28 -22.21 17.05 9.37
C PRO A 28 -23.12 16.84 10.60
N GLY A 29 -24.32 16.25 10.43
CA GLY A 29 -25.24 16.03 11.56
C GLY A 29 -24.93 14.83 12.46
N LYS A 30 -24.38 13.72 11.93
CA LYS A 30 -24.23 12.45 12.68
C LYS A 30 -22.80 12.17 13.14
N GLY A 31 -21.80 12.90 12.63
CA GLY A 31 -20.37 12.63 12.87
C GLY A 31 -19.89 11.25 12.38
N LYS A 32 -20.76 10.47 11.72
CA LYS A 32 -20.46 9.15 11.16
C LYS A 32 -19.81 9.30 9.79
N ILE A 33 -19.02 8.29 9.41
CA ILE A 33 -18.37 8.22 8.11
C ILE A 33 -19.44 8.08 7.02
N ASN A 34 -19.48 9.03 6.08
CA ASN A 34 -20.36 9.00 4.93
C ASN A 34 -19.68 8.22 3.78
N ARG A 35 -20.16 7.00 3.54
CA ARG A 35 -19.64 6.10 2.50
C ARG A 35 -19.96 6.57 1.08
N ASN A 36 -21.04 7.33 0.92
CA ASN A 36 -21.52 7.82 -0.36
C ASN A 36 -20.97 9.23 -0.68
N SER A 37 -20.00 9.70 0.10
CA SER A 37 -19.35 10.99 -0.16
C SER A 37 -18.48 10.93 -1.41
N ALA A 38 -18.39 12.06 -2.13
CA ALA A 38 -17.55 12.17 -3.32
C ALA A 38 -16.08 11.82 -3.01
N LEU A 39 -15.57 12.18 -1.82
CA LEU A 39 -14.22 11.81 -1.39
C LEU A 39 -14.06 10.30 -1.14
N ALA A 40 -15.06 9.64 -0.54
CA ALA A 40 -15.00 8.19 -0.34
C ALA A 40 -15.10 7.44 -1.67
N LEU A 41 -16.00 7.86 -2.55
CA LEU A 41 -16.16 7.29 -3.89
C LEU A 41 -14.93 7.53 -4.78
N ALA A 42 -14.26 8.66 -4.65
CA ALA A 42 -13.01 8.94 -5.38
C ALA A 42 -11.84 8.06 -4.93
N VAL A 43 -11.85 7.56 -3.69
CA VAL A 43 -10.76 6.73 -3.13
C VAL A 43 -11.06 5.23 -3.24
N TYR A 44 -12.33 4.86 -3.10
CA TYR A 44 -12.78 3.47 -2.98
C TYR A 44 -13.68 3.01 -4.13
N GLY A 45 -14.04 3.90 -5.05
CA GLY A 45 -14.86 3.58 -6.23
C GLY A 45 -14.09 2.78 -7.27
N GLU A 46 -14.82 2.08 -8.13
CA GLU A 46 -14.26 1.19 -9.16
C GLU A 46 -13.86 1.92 -10.45
N THR A 47 -14.38 3.14 -10.67
CA THR A 47 -14.25 3.89 -11.93
C THR A 47 -13.48 5.21 -11.75
N ASP A 48 -12.42 5.39 -12.55
CA ASP A 48 -11.57 6.59 -12.53
C ASP A 48 -12.24 7.80 -13.21
N ASP A 49 -13.27 7.58 -14.03
CA ASP A 49 -13.96 8.61 -14.82
C ASP A 49 -14.63 9.69 -13.97
N HIS A 50 -14.95 9.39 -12.71
CA HIS A 50 -15.59 10.34 -11.80
C HIS A 50 -14.62 11.41 -11.27
N LEU A 51 -13.30 11.16 -11.31
CA LEU A 51 -12.27 12.12 -10.89
C LEU A 51 -12.16 13.32 -11.85
N LEU A 52 -12.59 13.16 -13.10
CA LEU A 52 -12.65 14.21 -14.12
C LEU A 52 -13.70 15.29 -13.84
N LEU A 53 -14.68 15.01 -12.98
CA LEU A 53 -15.83 15.88 -12.72
C LEU A 53 -15.58 16.91 -11.61
N LEU A 54 -14.61 16.70 -10.72
CA LEU A 54 -14.32 17.58 -9.57
C LEU A 54 -12.85 18.07 -9.49
N PRO A 55 -12.28 18.63 -10.58
CA PRO A 55 -10.88 19.06 -10.58
C PRO A 55 -10.64 20.21 -9.60
N GLY A 56 -9.57 20.11 -8.81
CA GLY A 56 -9.08 21.16 -7.90
C GLY A 56 -9.83 21.34 -6.57
N LEU A 57 -11.12 21.02 -6.48
CA LEU A 57 -11.87 21.10 -5.20
C LEU A 57 -11.44 19.99 -4.24
N LEU A 58 -11.41 18.74 -4.73
CA LEU A 58 -11.02 17.58 -3.92
C LEU A 58 -9.54 17.66 -3.52
N GLU A 59 -8.68 18.12 -4.43
CA GLU A 59 -7.25 18.34 -4.17
C GLU A 59 -7.03 19.36 -3.05
N LYS A 60 -7.69 20.53 -3.12
CA LYS A 60 -7.62 21.55 -2.07
C LYS A 60 -8.14 21.03 -0.73
N LEU A 61 -9.24 20.28 -0.73
CA LEU A 61 -9.82 19.68 0.47
C LEU A 61 -8.85 18.67 1.11
N VAL A 62 -8.30 17.74 0.32
CA VAL A 62 -7.35 16.72 0.80
C VAL A 62 -6.05 17.37 1.27
N HIS A 63 -5.52 18.35 0.54
CA HIS A 63 -4.33 19.10 0.95
C HIS A 63 -4.56 19.80 2.29
N ARG A 64 -5.70 20.46 2.48
CA ARG A 64 -6.02 21.12 3.76
C ARG A 64 -6.13 20.12 4.91
N LYS A 65 -6.82 19.00 4.71
CA LYS A 65 -6.90 17.92 5.71
C LYS A 65 -5.53 17.33 6.04
N TRP A 66 -4.68 17.14 5.05
CA TRP A 66 -3.32 16.65 5.22
C TRP A 66 -2.49 17.61 6.07
N THR A 67 -2.51 18.91 5.77
CA THR A 67 -1.75 19.91 6.53
C THR A 67 -2.23 20.06 7.96
N THR A 68 -3.55 19.99 8.20
CA THR A 68 -4.13 20.22 9.52
C THR A 68 -4.02 18.99 10.42
N TYR A 69 -4.39 17.81 9.90
CA TYR A 69 -4.52 16.58 10.69
C TYR A 69 -3.60 15.46 10.21
N GLY A 70 -3.60 15.17 8.91
CA GLY A 70 -2.95 13.99 8.35
C GLY A 70 -1.45 13.91 8.65
N ARG A 71 -0.73 15.02 8.48
CA ARG A 71 0.72 15.09 8.71
C ARG A 71 1.06 14.78 10.18
N LYS A 72 0.40 15.44 11.13
CA LYS A 72 0.66 15.25 12.57
C LYS A 72 0.37 13.81 13.00
N THR A 73 -0.74 13.25 12.53
CA THR A 73 -1.12 11.87 12.83
C THR A 73 -0.11 10.88 12.25
N LEU A 74 0.35 11.08 11.01
CA LEU A 74 1.35 10.20 10.39
C LEU A 74 2.68 10.23 11.14
N TYR A 75 3.21 11.40 11.51
CA TYR A 75 4.47 11.49 12.26
C TYR A 75 4.34 10.89 13.67
N LYS A 76 3.20 11.08 14.35
CA LYS A 76 2.95 10.44 15.64
C LYS A 76 2.94 8.90 15.51
N GLN A 77 2.26 8.37 14.49
CA GLN A 77 2.24 6.93 14.24
C GLN A 77 3.61 6.39 13.85
N PHE A 78 4.37 7.13 13.03
CA PHE A 78 5.71 6.76 12.63
C PHE A 78 6.66 6.70 13.83
N PHE A 79 6.59 7.68 14.74
CA PHE A 79 7.38 7.70 15.97
C PHE A 79 7.14 6.47 16.84
N TRP A 80 5.87 6.14 17.13
CA TRP A 80 5.54 4.94 17.91
C TRP A 80 5.95 3.65 17.21
N TYR A 81 5.83 3.59 15.89
CA TYR A 81 6.30 2.45 15.10
C TYR A 81 7.83 2.31 15.15
N VAL A 82 8.60 3.40 15.07
CA VAL A 82 10.07 3.35 15.19
C VAL A 82 10.48 2.85 16.57
N LEU A 83 9.83 3.32 17.64
CA LEU A 83 10.08 2.81 18.99
C LEU A 83 9.80 1.30 19.10
N TYR A 84 8.67 0.83 18.54
CA TYR A 84 8.31 -0.58 18.50
C TYR A 84 9.29 -1.42 17.64
N PHE A 85 9.73 -0.89 16.51
CA PHE A 85 10.69 -1.56 15.64
C PHE A 85 12.05 -1.69 16.32
N LEU A 86 12.52 -0.63 16.99
CA LEU A 86 13.75 -0.66 17.77
C LEU A 86 13.62 -1.63 18.96
N SER A 87 12.48 -1.69 19.65
CA SER A 87 12.29 -2.65 20.74
C SER A 87 12.36 -4.08 20.25
N ILE A 88 11.75 -4.41 19.10
CA ILE A 88 11.85 -5.73 18.47
C ILE A 88 13.28 -6.04 18.04
N MET A 89 13.99 -5.09 17.45
CA MET A 89 15.37 -5.29 17.02
C MET A 89 16.31 -5.53 18.19
N VAL A 90 16.20 -4.73 19.26
CA VAL A 90 16.98 -4.94 20.49
C VAL A 90 16.58 -6.27 21.14
N CYS A 91 15.29 -6.62 21.18
CA CYS A 91 14.82 -7.91 21.69
C CYS A 91 15.46 -9.08 20.94
N PHE A 92 15.51 -9.02 19.60
CA PHE A 92 16.17 -10.06 18.80
C PHE A 92 17.69 -10.14 19.05
N MET A 93 18.37 -9.00 19.18
CA MET A 93 19.82 -8.93 19.41
C MET A 93 20.23 -9.37 20.82
N MET A 94 19.38 -9.12 21.82
CA MET A 94 19.64 -9.49 23.22
C MET A 94 19.29 -10.96 23.51
N ARG A 95 18.75 -11.69 22.52
CA ARG A 95 18.39 -13.09 22.68
C ARG A 95 19.66 -13.96 22.67
N PRO A 96 19.85 -14.85 23.66
CA PRO A 96 20.98 -15.78 23.65
C PRO A 96 20.84 -16.80 22.52
N THR A 97 21.96 -17.11 21.88
CA THR A 97 22.00 -18.07 20.78
C THR A 97 21.73 -19.50 21.28
N PRO A 98 21.24 -20.42 20.42
CA PRO A 98 21.06 -21.82 20.81
C PRO A 98 22.38 -22.49 21.25
N PHE A 99 23.52 -21.99 20.77
CA PHE A 99 24.84 -22.46 21.19
C PHE A 99 25.15 -22.10 22.65
N GLU A 100 24.99 -20.82 23.02
CA GLU A 100 25.20 -20.34 24.39
C GLU A 100 24.23 -20.99 25.39
N ARG A 101 23.01 -21.32 24.96
CA ARG A 101 22.02 -22.02 25.79
C ARG A 101 22.48 -23.42 26.20
N ASN A 102 23.05 -24.16 25.24
CA ASN A 102 23.54 -25.53 25.47
C ASN A 102 24.83 -25.57 26.30
N GLU A 103 25.69 -24.56 26.19
CA GLU A 103 27.00 -24.53 26.85
C GLU A 103 26.90 -24.02 28.30
N ASP A 104 26.15 -22.95 28.55
CA ASP A 104 26.09 -22.29 29.87
C ASP A 104 24.90 -22.70 30.75
N LYS A 105 24.01 -23.59 30.27
CA LYS A 105 22.69 -23.88 30.90
C LYS A 105 21.89 -22.59 31.20
N ASN A 106 22.09 -21.57 30.37
CA ASN A 106 21.33 -20.33 30.42
C ASN A 106 19.98 -20.54 29.73
N ASP A 107 19.18 -21.47 30.26
CA ASP A 107 17.85 -21.77 29.75
C ASP A 107 16.97 -20.53 29.85
N LEU A 108 16.22 -20.25 28.80
CA LEU A 108 15.29 -19.13 28.81
C LEU A 108 14.16 -19.44 29.79
N ILE A 109 13.74 -18.43 30.55
CA ILE A 109 12.72 -18.65 31.57
C ILE A 109 11.39 -18.99 30.89
N CYS A 110 10.84 -20.13 31.31
CA CYS A 110 9.47 -20.55 31.07
C CYS A 110 8.50 -19.72 31.92
N LEU A 111 7.59 -18.99 31.28
CA LEU A 111 6.68 -18.08 32.01
C LEU A 111 5.56 -18.83 32.76
N LEU A 112 5.40 -20.14 32.54
CA LEU A 112 4.43 -20.99 33.25
C LEU A 112 5.03 -21.64 34.51
N GLU A 113 6.34 -21.86 34.54
CA GLU A 113 7.09 -22.36 35.71
C GLU A 113 7.64 -21.18 36.52
N LEU A 114 6.75 -20.28 36.96
CA LEU A 114 7.12 -19.10 37.75
C LEU A 114 7.69 -19.44 39.15
N GLY A 115 7.56 -20.69 39.59
CA GLY A 115 7.85 -21.15 40.95
C GLY A 115 9.32 -21.47 41.24
N ASP A 116 10.11 -21.85 40.23
CA ASP A 116 11.50 -22.32 40.41
C ASP A 116 12.55 -21.33 39.85
N ILE A 117 12.22 -20.03 39.82
CA ILE A 117 13.12 -19.02 39.22
C ILE A 117 14.19 -18.58 40.21
N HIS A 118 15.44 -19.02 40.00
CA HIS A 118 16.64 -18.42 40.62
C HIS A 118 17.01 -17.12 39.90
N TRP A 119 16.34 -16.02 40.26
CA TRP A 119 16.59 -14.67 39.72
C TRP A 119 18.04 -14.17 39.86
N SER A 120 18.83 -14.79 40.73
CA SER A 120 20.21 -14.39 41.06
C SER A 120 21.29 -14.94 40.10
N GLN A 121 20.98 -15.92 39.24
CA GLN A 121 21.94 -16.48 38.27
C GLN A 121 21.73 -15.99 36.83
N LEU A 122 20.71 -15.15 36.58
CA LEU A 122 20.34 -14.74 35.23
C LEU A 122 21.25 -13.61 34.71
N SER A 123 21.81 -13.79 33.52
CA SER A 123 22.55 -12.73 32.82
C SER A 123 21.66 -11.49 32.57
N SER A 124 22.23 -10.29 32.69
CA SER A 124 21.51 -9.02 32.49
C SER A 124 20.85 -8.93 31.10
N PHE A 125 21.43 -9.59 30.11
CA PHE A 125 20.90 -9.68 28.74
C PHE A 125 19.57 -10.45 28.68
N THR A 126 19.48 -11.60 29.34
CA THR A 126 18.27 -12.44 29.38
C THR A 126 17.13 -11.73 30.12
N TYR A 127 17.44 -11.03 31.22
CA TYR A 127 16.45 -10.21 31.93
C TYR A 127 15.89 -9.09 31.04
N ALA A 128 16.76 -8.35 30.35
CA ALA A 128 16.36 -7.30 29.43
C ALA A 128 15.51 -7.85 28.26
N TYR A 129 15.88 -9.03 27.74
CA TYR A 129 15.12 -9.73 26.71
C TYR A 129 13.67 -10.00 27.15
N HIS A 130 13.45 -10.57 28.33
CA HIS A 130 12.09 -10.89 28.80
C HIS A 130 11.22 -9.63 28.98
N ILE A 131 11.79 -8.54 29.51
CA ILE A 131 11.09 -7.26 29.60
C ILE A 131 10.71 -6.75 28.21
N LEU A 132 11.66 -6.74 27.27
CA LEU A 132 11.42 -6.26 25.91
C LEU A 132 10.44 -7.15 25.14
N ASN A 133 10.43 -8.46 25.40
CA ASN A 133 9.46 -9.38 24.83
C ASN A 133 8.04 -9.02 25.31
N VAL A 134 7.83 -8.88 26.63
CA VAL A 134 6.54 -8.47 27.19
C VAL A 134 6.09 -7.09 26.67
N VAL A 135 6.99 -6.11 26.62
CA VAL A 135 6.69 -4.78 26.06
C VAL A 135 6.28 -4.87 24.59
N SER A 136 6.97 -5.70 23.80
CA SER A 136 6.66 -5.91 22.38
C SER A 136 5.33 -6.65 22.19
N THR A 137 5.02 -7.65 23.02
CA THR A 137 3.71 -8.34 23.02
C THR A 137 2.58 -7.38 23.36
N ILE A 138 2.75 -6.51 24.37
CA ILE A 138 1.77 -5.47 24.71
C ILE A 138 1.57 -4.52 23.53
N GLY A 139 2.65 -4.07 22.89
CA GLY A 139 2.58 -3.24 21.69
C GLY A 139 1.78 -3.90 20.55
N ALA A 140 2.03 -5.18 20.28
CA ALA A 140 1.30 -5.96 19.29
C ALA A 140 -0.20 -6.11 19.64
N ALA A 141 -0.51 -6.41 20.90
CA ALA A 141 -1.87 -6.54 21.39
C ALA A 141 -2.65 -5.22 21.30
N LEU A 142 -2.03 -4.09 21.64
CA LEU A 142 -2.63 -2.76 21.49
C LEU A 142 -2.91 -2.42 20.02
N TYR A 143 -2.04 -2.82 19.09
CA TYR A 143 -2.28 -2.63 17.66
C TYR A 143 -3.45 -3.50 17.15
N ILE A 144 -3.56 -4.75 17.62
CA ILE A 144 -4.70 -5.64 17.31
C ILE A 144 -6.00 -5.09 17.93
N TYR A 145 -5.95 -4.52 19.13
CA TYR A 145 -7.09 -3.84 19.73
C TYR A 145 -7.51 -2.61 18.92
N GLN A 146 -6.54 -1.82 18.44
CA GLN A 146 -6.79 -0.68 17.57
C GLN A 146 -7.44 -1.11 16.24
N LEU A 147 -7.00 -2.24 15.68
CA LEU A 147 -7.65 -2.88 14.53
C LEU A 147 -9.12 -3.20 14.82
N HIS A 148 -9.39 -3.88 15.93
CA HIS A 148 -10.75 -4.28 16.31
C HIS A 148 -11.67 -3.05 16.47
N SER A 149 -11.19 -2.02 17.18
CA SER A 149 -11.91 -0.74 17.36
C SER A 149 -12.17 -0.04 16.02
N HIS A 150 -11.18 -0.04 15.12
CA HIS A 150 -11.34 0.55 13.80
C HIS A 150 -12.39 -0.20 12.94
N ILE A 151 -12.37 -1.54 12.95
CA ILE A 151 -13.38 -2.35 12.25
C ILE A 151 -14.77 -2.06 12.79
N ARG A 152 -14.94 -1.97 14.11
CA ARG A 152 -16.24 -1.65 14.75
C ARG A 152 -16.77 -0.28 14.33
N ASN A 153 -15.90 0.73 14.19
CA ASN A 153 -16.32 2.10 13.89
C ASN A 153 -16.54 2.36 12.39
N VAL A 154 -15.76 1.72 11.50
CA VAL A 154 -15.78 1.94 10.05
C VAL A 154 -16.64 0.89 9.32
N GLY A 155 -16.73 -0.31 9.88
CA GLY A 155 -17.36 -1.50 9.30
C GLY A 155 -16.40 -2.35 8.46
N TRP A 156 -16.69 -3.66 8.40
CA TRP A 156 -15.82 -4.69 7.82
C TRP A 156 -15.42 -4.41 6.36
N ASN A 157 -16.39 -4.19 5.45
CA ASN A 157 -16.10 -4.09 4.01
C ASN A 157 -15.15 -2.93 3.67
N MET A 158 -15.35 -1.76 4.29
CA MET A 158 -14.50 -0.59 4.06
C MET A 158 -13.09 -0.77 4.63
N TYR A 159 -12.98 -1.49 5.75
CA TYR A 159 -11.67 -1.80 6.32
C TYR A 159 -10.87 -2.72 5.39
N PHE A 160 -11.48 -3.81 4.90
CA PHE A 160 -10.81 -4.73 3.96
C PHE A 160 -10.43 -4.05 2.65
N LEU A 161 -11.29 -3.17 2.12
CA LEU A 161 -10.98 -2.39 0.92
C LEU A 161 -9.80 -1.43 1.15
N SER A 162 -9.75 -0.76 2.30
CA SER A 162 -8.62 0.07 2.71
C SER A 162 -7.33 -0.73 2.92
N LEU A 163 -7.46 -1.96 3.40
CA LEU A 163 -6.34 -2.85 3.66
C LEU A 163 -5.76 -3.43 2.35
N SER A 164 -6.62 -3.77 1.37
CA SER A 164 -6.24 -4.24 0.03
C SER A 164 -5.38 -3.21 -0.72
N GLY A 165 -5.67 -1.92 -0.55
CA GLY A 165 -4.84 -0.85 -1.12
C GLY A 165 -3.43 -0.72 -0.53
N PHE A 166 -3.15 -1.35 0.63
CA PHE A 166 -1.88 -1.19 1.36
C PHE A 166 -1.33 -2.53 1.88
N PRO A 167 -0.61 -3.32 1.05
CA PRO A 167 -0.14 -4.65 1.43
C PRO A 167 0.80 -4.64 2.65
N ALA A 168 1.65 -3.62 2.80
CA ALA A 168 2.53 -3.48 3.96
C ALA A 168 1.77 -3.38 5.30
N LYS A 169 0.50 -2.93 5.31
CA LYS A 169 -0.32 -2.96 6.53
C LYS A 169 -0.77 -4.37 6.89
N VAL A 170 -1.10 -5.20 5.89
CA VAL A 170 -1.48 -6.60 6.08
C VAL A 170 -0.30 -7.38 6.64
N ILE A 171 0.88 -7.22 6.03
CA ILE A 171 2.10 -7.92 6.42
C ILE A 171 2.46 -7.62 7.88
N PHE A 172 2.39 -6.34 8.28
CA PHE A 172 2.61 -5.95 9.67
C PHE A 172 1.55 -6.51 10.63
N LEU A 173 0.29 -6.61 10.19
CA LEU A 173 -0.76 -7.21 11.00
C LEU A 173 -0.50 -8.70 11.26
N ILE A 174 -0.06 -9.44 10.23
CA ILE A 174 0.39 -10.83 10.37
C ILE A 174 1.53 -10.91 11.37
N SER A 175 2.52 -10.01 11.27
CA SER A 175 3.62 -9.92 12.25
C SER A 175 3.13 -9.73 13.68
N CYS A 176 2.12 -8.88 13.91
CA CYS A 176 1.57 -8.65 15.26
C CYS A 176 0.90 -9.91 15.82
N PHE A 177 0.16 -10.66 14.99
CA PHE A 177 -0.41 -11.95 15.42
C PHE A 177 0.68 -12.97 15.75
N LEU A 178 1.75 -13.03 14.94
CA LEU A 178 2.90 -13.88 15.22
C LEU A 178 3.62 -13.49 16.51
N THR A 179 3.76 -12.19 16.83
CA THR A 179 4.33 -11.73 18.10
C THR A 179 3.50 -12.15 19.31
N VAL A 180 2.16 -12.12 19.21
CA VAL A 180 1.28 -12.63 20.26
C VAL A 180 1.39 -14.16 20.38
N PHE A 181 1.45 -14.87 19.24
CA PHE A 181 1.65 -16.31 19.22
C PHE A 181 3.01 -16.72 19.82
N ASN A 182 4.06 -15.95 19.57
CA ASN A 182 5.39 -16.13 20.13
C ASN A 182 5.37 -16.05 21.66
N PHE A 183 4.60 -15.11 22.23
CA PHE A 183 4.38 -15.05 23.67
C PHE A 183 3.70 -16.33 24.19
N SER A 184 2.71 -16.87 23.47
CA SER A 184 2.11 -18.16 23.83
C SER A 184 3.09 -19.33 23.75
N LEU A 185 3.95 -19.37 22.73
CA LEU A 185 5.03 -20.38 22.62
C LEU A 185 5.99 -20.31 23.82
N ARG A 186 6.28 -19.09 24.28
CA ARG A 186 7.08 -18.86 25.48
C ARG A 186 6.40 -19.37 26.76
N LEU A 187 5.06 -19.35 26.84
CA LEU A 187 4.35 -19.96 27.96
C LEU A 187 4.57 -21.48 28.01
N PHE A 188 4.70 -22.13 26.85
CA PHE A 188 4.87 -23.59 26.73
C PHE A 188 6.33 -24.04 26.57
N CYS A 189 7.30 -23.13 26.66
CA CYS A 189 8.74 -23.43 26.57
C CYS A 189 9.21 -24.05 25.23
N PHE A 190 8.56 -23.69 24.11
CA PHE A 190 8.96 -24.17 22.78
C PHE A 190 10.01 -23.26 22.13
N ASP A 191 11.21 -23.38 22.66
CA ASP A 191 12.38 -22.56 22.37
C ASP A 191 12.83 -22.56 20.89
N GLU A 192 12.91 -23.74 20.26
CA GLU A 192 13.37 -23.87 18.86
C GLU A 192 12.37 -23.27 17.86
N ILE A 193 11.07 -23.52 18.07
CA ILE A 193 10.01 -22.97 17.22
C ILE A 193 9.98 -21.45 17.37
N GLU A 194 10.22 -20.96 18.58
CA GLU A 194 10.28 -19.54 18.85
C GLU A 194 11.43 -18.84 18.09
N ASP A 195 12.61 -19.46 18.00
CA ASP A 195 13.73 -19.00 17.16
C ASP A 195 13.32 -18.76 15.70
N ILE A 196 12.64 -19.74 15.10
CA ILE A 196 12.14 -19.63 13.72
C ILE A 196 11.13 -18.48 13.59
N VAL A 197 10.20 -18.36 14.54
CA VAL A 197 9.15 -17.34 14.52
C VAL A 197 9.72 -15.92 14.66
N TRP A 198 10.75 -15.72 15.49
CA TRP A 198 11.40 -14.41 15.66
C TRP A 198 12.06 -13.90 14.38
N ILE A 199 12.74 -14.78 13.63
CA ILE A 199 13.36 -14.43 12.34
C ILE A 199 12.30 -13.88 11.37
N ILE A 200 11.13 -14.51 11.34
CA ILE A 200 10.01 -14.08 10.50
C ILE A 200 9.45 -12.74 11.00
N ILE A 201 9.20 -12.58 12.30
CA ILE A 201 8.62 -11.36 12.89
C ILE A 201 9.47 -10.13 12.55
N VAL A 202 10.80 -10.21 12.72
CA VAL A 202 11.70 -9.08 12.47
C VAL A 202 11.61 -8.63 11.00
N GLN A 203 11.64 -9.58 10.07
CA GLN A 203 11.57 -9.30 8.64
C GLN A 203 10.21 -8.69 8.23
N LEU A 204 9.10 -9.24 8.70
CA LEU A 204 7.76 -8.72 8.40
C LEU A 204 7.54 -7.33 9.01
N THR A 205 8.10 -7.08 10.20
CA THR A 205 8.02 -5.77 10.87
C THR A 205 8.77 -4.71 10.08
N ALA A 206 9.93 -5.02 9.50
CA ALA A 206 10.72 -4.09 8.70
C ALA A 206 9.98 -3.59 7.45
N ILE A 207 9.20 -4.45 6.79
CA ILE A 207 8.43 -4.11 5.57
C ILE A 207 7.45 -2.96 5.83
N LYS A 208 6.93 -2.83 7.05
CA LYS A 208 6.02 -1.74 7.44
C LYS A 208 6.66 -0.35 7.31
N PHE A 209 7.98 -0.24 7.37
CA PHE A 209 8.70 1.03 7.21
C PHE A 209 8.38 1.67 5.84
N LEU A 210 8.26 0.86 4.78
CA LEU A 210 7.90 1.30 3.44
C LEU A 210 6.54 2.01 3.40
N PHE A 211 5.58 1.62 4.25
CA PHE A 211 4.28 2.30 4.34
C PHE A 211 4.41 3.76 4.77
N PHE A 212 5.32 4.05 5.71
CA PHE A 212 5.55 5.41 6.20
C PHE A 212 6.40 6.23 5.23
N CYS A 213 7.32 5.60 4.49
CA CYS A 213 8.11 6.25 3.44
C CYS A 213 7.23 6.92 2.37
N ARG A 214 6.02 6.40 2.14
CA ARG A 214 5.01 7.00 1.25
C ARG A 214 4.64 8.44 1.62
N GLY A 215 4.70 8.80 2.90
CA GLY A 215 4.32 10.14 3.39
C GLY A 215 5.33 11.25 3.03
N PHE A 216 6.54 10.89 2.60
CA PHE A 216 7.57 11.85 2.22
C PHE A 216 7.48 12.19 0.73
N LYS A 217 7.56 13.49 0.40
CA LYS A 217 7.44 13.98 -0.98
C LYS A 217 8.48 13.38 -1.93
N ALA A 218 9.72 13.18 -1.46
CA ALA A 218 10.81 12.65 -2.27
C ALA A 218 10.70 11.13 -2.49
N VAL A 219 10.37 10.35 -1.45
CA VAL A 219 10.41 8.88 -1.47
C VAL A 219 9.06 8.27 -1.87
N GLY A 220 7.97 9.00 -1.68
CA GLY A 220 6.62 8.48 -1.83
C GLY A 220 6.26 7.94 -3.22
N PRO A 221 6.58 8.66 -4.32
CA PRO A 221 6.36 8.14 -5.67
C PRO A 221 7.09 6.81 -5.94
N PHE A 222 8.33 6.67 -5.46
CA PHE A 222 9.11 5.44 -5.61
C PHE A 222 8.45 4.25 -4.90
N VAL A 223 7.94 4.44 -3.69
CA VAL A 223 7.24 3.39 -2.93
C VAL A 223 5.95 2.96 -3.63
N LEU A 224 5.19 3.92 -4.17
CA LEU A 224 3.96 3.61 -4.93
C LEU A 224 4.27 2.86 -6.23
N MET A 225 5.37 3.21 -6.90
CA MET A 225 5.85 2.48 -8.07
C MET A 225 6.23 1.04 -7.68
N LEU A 226 6.97 0.85 -6.59
CA LEU A 226 7.34 -0.47 -6.06
C LEU A 226 6.11 -1.34 -5.77
N TYR A 227 5.07 -0.80 -5.13
CA TYR A 227 3.85 -1.59 -4.89
C TYR A 227 3.14 -1.99 -6.18
N LYS A 228 3.15 -1.14 -7.22
CA LYS A 228 2.58 -1.48 -8.52
C LYS A 228 3.39 -2.60 -9.21
N ILE A 229 4.72 -2.51 -9.18
CA ILE A 229 5.62 -3.54 -9.74
C ILE A 229 5.36 -4.89 -9.06
N ILE A 230 5.37 -4.93 -7.72
CA ILE A 230 5.21 -6.18 -6.96
C ILE A 230 3.81 -6.78 -7.15
N LEU A 231 2.74 -6.00 -7.02
CA LEU A 231 1.39 -6.56 -6.96
C LEU A 231 0.85 -7.01 -8.33
N ARG A 232 1.20 -6.28 -9.40
CA ARG A 232 0.61 -6.50 -10.73
C ARG A 232 1.51 -7.30 -11.67
N ASP A 233 2.79 -6.95 -11.71
CA ASP A 233 3.68 -7.46 -12.74
C ASP A 233 4.40 -8.71 -12.23
N LEU A 234 4.93 -8.69 -11.00
CA LEU A 234 5.71 -9.80 -10.45
C LEU A 234 4.92 -11.11 -10.35
N ILE A 235 3.65 -11.10 -9.93
CA ILE A 235 2.88 -12.34 -9.71
C ILE A 235 2.67 -13.13 -11.01
N ARG A 236 2.25 -12.49 -12.11
CA ARG A 236 2.03 -13.15 -13.41
C ARG A 236 3.31 -13.81 -13.93
N PHE A 237 4.39 -13.12 -13.68
CA PHE A 237 5.72 -13.46 -14.11
C PHE A 237 6.33 -14.59 -13.27
N LEU A 238 6.15 -14.52 -11.95
CA LEU A 238 6.47 -15.58 -11.02
C LEU A 238 5.75 -16.89 -11.36
N LEU A 239 4.49 -16.84 -11.82
CA LEU A 239 3.76 -18.05 -12.22
C LEU A 239 4.42 -18.78 -13.40
N ILE A 240 4.83 -18.07 -14.46
CA ILE A 240 5.53 -18.67 -15.61
C ILE A 240 6.89 -19.23 -15.16
N TYR A 241 7.61 -18.46 -14.34
CA TYR A 241 8.89 -18.89 -13.77
C TYR A 241 8.76 -20.17 -12.93
N LEU A 242 7.74 -20.27 -12.06
CA LEU A 242 7.52 -21.44 -11.21
C LEU A 242 7.26 -22.72 -12.03
N VAL A 243 6.56 -22.63 -13.16
CA VAL A 243 6.35 -23.78 -14.06
C VAL A 243 7.68 -24.31 -14.60
N ILE A 244 8.58 -23.41 -15.01
CA ILE A 244 9.93 -23.79 -15.49
C ILE A 244 10.75 -24.39 -14.34
N VAL A 245 10.77 -23.76 -13.16
CA VAL A 245 11.51 -24.27 -11.99
C VAL A 245 11.04 -25.66 -11.60
N ILE A 246 9.72 -25.89 -11.55
CA ILE A 246 9.16 -27.20 -11.19
C ILE A 246 9.60 -28.25 -12.22
N GLY A 247 9.49 -27.97 -13.53
CA GLY A 247 9.91 -28.92 -14.57
C GLY A 247 11.40 -29.29 -14.49
N PHE A 248 12.28 -28.29 -14.40
CA PHE A 248 13.73 -28.54 -14.34
C PHE A 248 14.18 -29.13 -12.99
N SER A 249 13.51 -28.79 -11.88
CA SER A 249 13.84 -29.36 -10.57
C SER A 249 13.69 -30.88 -10.53
N GLN A 250 12.69 -31.45 -11.20
CA GLN A 250 12.48 -32.90 -11.24
C GLN A 250 13.57 -33.58 -12.09
N ALA A 251 13.94 -32.97 -13.21
CA ALA A 251 15.03 -33.48 -14.05
C ALA A 251 16.36 -33.48 -13.30
N PHE A 252 16.68 -32.40 -12.60
CA PHE A 252 17.90 -32.33 -11.80
C PHE A 252 17.86 -33.25 -10.57
N TYR A 253 16.73 -33.37 -9.89
CA TYR A 253 16.57 -34.33 -8.78
C TYR A 253 16.98 -35.74 -9.22
N ILE A 254 16.54 -36.19 -10.40
CA ILE A 254 16.92 -37.52 -10.94
C ILE A 254 18.43 -37.60 -11.25
N ILE A 255 19.02 -36.55 -11.83
CA ILE A 255 20.46 -36.52 -12.14
C ILE A 255 21.29 -36.62 -10.85
N PHE A 256 20.87 -35.92 -9.79
CA PHE A 256 21.56 -35.92 -8.49
C PHE A 256 21.30 -37.16 -7.63
N LEU A 257 20.34 -38.03 -8.01
CA LEU A 257 20.26 -39.39 -7.44
C LEU A 257 21.46 -40.26 -7.86
N GLY A 258 22.07 -39.96 -9.02
CA GLY A 258 23.29 -40.61 -9.52
C GLY A 258 24.59 -39.98 -9.02
N TYR A 259 24.54 -39.17 -7.95
CA TYR A 259 25.72 -38.59 -7.32
C TYR A 259 26.54 -39.66 -6.60
N LYS A 260 27.80 -39.83 -6.99
CA LYS A 260 28.69 -40.81 -6.36
C LYS A 260 29.05 -40.37 -4.94
N ARG A 261 28.60 -41.13 -3.94
CA ARG A 261 29.04 -40.96 -2.56
C ARG A 261 30.42 -41.61 -2.38
N GLU A 262 31.48 -40.90 -2.72
CA GLU A 262 32.83 -41.33 -2.34
C GLU A 262 33.05 -41.09 -0.84
N GLY A 263 33.34 -42.15 -0.09
CA GLY A 263 33.75 -42.05 1.32
C GLY A 263 33.24 -43.17 2.23
N SER A 264 33.97 -43.39 3.34
CA SER A 264 33.48 -44.14 4.50
C SER A 264 32.27 -43.42 5.12
N LYS A 265 31.43 -44.12 5.91
CA LYS A 265 30.14 -43.62 6.41
C LYS A 265 30.20 -42.27 7.14
N ASP A 266 31.38 -41.86 7.62
CA ASP A 266 31.60 -40.62 8.38
C ASP A 266 32.02 -39.40 7.51
N GLU A 267 32.36 -39.60 6.22
CA GLU A 267 32.78 -38.52 5.29
C GLU A 267 31.87 -38.38 4.04
N GLN A 268 30.67 -38.96 4.07
CA GLN A 268 29.75 -38.82 2.92
C GLN A 268 29.31 -37.36 2.74
N LYS A 269 29.86 -36.71 1.71
CA LYS A 269 29.31 -35.43 1.23
C LYS A 269 27.85 -35.66 0.81
N GLU A 270 26.93 -34.96 1.49
CA GLU A 270 25.53 -35.03 1.13
C GLU A 270 25.31 -34.34 -0.23
N SER A 271 24.48 -34.98 -1.07
CA SER A 271 24.02 -34.38 -2.33
C SER A 271 23.18 -33.14 -2.02
N ILE A 272 23.49 -32.03 -2.71
CA ILE A 272 22.77 -30.74 -2.60
C ILE A 272 21.26 -30.89 -2.87
N MET A 273 20.85 -31.93 -3.61
CA MET A 273 19.46 -32.20 -3.99
C MET A 273 18.98 -33.55 -3.47
N ARG A 274 19.06 -33.77 -2.16
CA ARG A 274 18.66 -35.04 -1.52
C ARG A 274 17.15 -35.29 -1.60
N ASN A 275 16.34 -34.24 -1.46
CA ASN A 275 14.88 -34.35 -1.46
C ASN A 275 14.23 -33.48 -2.54
N VAL A 276 13.01 -33.83 -2.94
CA VAL A 276 12.23 -33.05 -3.93
C VAL A 276 12.00 -31.58 -3.49
N PRO A 277 11.64 -31.28 -2.22
CA PRO A 277 11.48 -29.88 -1.77
C PRO A 277 12.80 -29.09 -1.79
N GLU A 278 13.90 -29.74 -1.41
CA GLU A 278 15.24 -29.14 -1.45
C GLU A 278 15.66 -28.83 -2.89
N SER A 279 15.29 -29.71 -3.83
CA SER A 279 15.53 -29.51 -5.25
C SER A 279 14.86 -28.23 -5.76
N TYR A 280 13.59 -27.95 -5.39
CA TYR A 280 12.93 -26.70 -5.78
C TYR A 280 13.67 -25.46 -5.26
N VAL A 281 14.08 -25.48 -3.99
CA VAL A 281 14.79 -24.36 -3.36
C VAL A 281 16.16 -24.15 -4.01
N ARG A 282 16.90 -25.23 -4.28
CA ARG A 282 18.21 -25.16 -4.93
C ARG A 282 18.13 -24.66 -6.37
N MET A 283 17.11 -25.05 -7.12
CA MET A 283 16.84 -24.47 -8.45
C MET A 283 16.58 -22.96 -8.36
N PHE A 284 15.81 -22.53 -7.37
CA PHE A 284 15.56 -21.10 -7.16
C PHE A 284 16.85 -20.34 -6.82
N ILE A 285 17.68 -20.87 -5.92
CA ILE A 285 18.98 -20.26 -5.55
C ILE A 285 19.91 -20.19 -6.77
N MET A 286 19.96 -21.25 -7.58
CA MET A 286 20.74 -21.29 -8.82
C MET A 286 20.32 -20.20 -9.81
N SER A 287 19.01 -19.90 -9.92
CA SER A 287 18.52 -18.81 -10.78
C SER A 287 19.04 -17.42 -10.37
N LEU A 288 19.37 -17.24 -9.09
CA LEU A 288 19.87 -15.99 -8.50
C LEU A 288 21.40 -15.88 -8.58
N THR A 289 22.04 -16.69 -9.43
CA THR A 289 23.49 -16.70 -9.74
C THR A 289 24.40 -17.48 -8.78
N GLU A 290 23.86 -18.23 -7.83
CA GLU A 290 24.63 -19.14 -6.98
C GLU A 290 24.68 -20.55 -7.60
N PHE A 291 25.62 -20.77 -8.53
CA PHE A 291 25.75 -22.04 -9.28
C PHE A 291 27.09 -22.76 -9.09
N ALA A 292 28.06 -22.16 -8.38
CA ALA A 292 29.41 -22.73 -8.24
C ALA A 292 29.39 -24.10 -7.54
N THR A 293 28.79 -24.17 -6.35
CA THR A 293 28.66 -25.41 -5.56
C THR A 293 27.81 -26.47 -6.27
N PHE A 294 26.79 -26.04 -7.01
CA PHE A 294 25.96 -26.90 -7.83
C PHE A 294 26.77 -27.54 -8.97
N PHE A 295 27.57 -26.74 -9.67
CA PHE A 295 28.38 -27.21 -10.79
C PHE A 295 29.49 -28.16 -10.36
N GLU A 296 30.12 -27.90 -9.21
CA GLU A 296 31.11 -28.80 -8.61
C GLU A 296 30.50 -30.19 -8.34
N GLN A 297 29.34 -30.27 -7.67
CA GLN A 297 28.70 -31.56 -7.40
C GLN A 297 28.13 -32.22 -8.66
N LEU A 298 27.79 -31.45 -9.69
CA LEU A 298 27.31 -31.99 -10.96
C LEU A 298 28.41 -32.78 -11.70
N GLU A 299 29.68 -32.47 -11.46
CA GLU A 299 30.83 -33.15 -12.06
C GLU A 299 31.04 -34.57 -11.50
N ASP A 300 30.60 -34.82 -10.26
CA ASP A 300 30.70 -36.14 -9.61
C ASP A 300 29.53 -37.08 -9.96
N CYS A 301 28.51 -36.59 -10.69
CA CYS A 301 27.33 -37.37 -11.09
C CYS A 301 27.62 -38.28 -12.28
N GLU A 302 26.97 -39.45 -12.37
CA GLU A 302 27.15 -40.35 -13.52
C GLU A 302 26.71 -39.73 -14.87
N LEU A 303 25.69 -38.86 -14.86
CA LEU A 303 25.15 -38.18 -16.05
C LEU A 303 25.68 -36.74 -16.20
N THR A 304 26.99 -36.52 -15.99
CA THR A 304 27.62 -35.17 -16.07
C THR A 304 27.29 -34.41 -17.36
N VAL A 305 27.41 -35.07 -18.52
CA VAL A 305 27.23 -34.42 -19.84
C VAL A 305 25.79 -33.95 -20.02
N LEU A 306 24.81 -34.80 -19.70
CA LEU A 306 23.40 -34.45 -19.77
C LEU A 306 23.07 -33.33 -18.78
N GLY A 307 23.62 -33.40 -17.56
CA GLY A 307 23.48 -32.36 -16.54
C GLY A 307 24.01 -31.01 -17.00
N LYS A 308 25.22 -30.96 -17.57
CA LYS A 308 25.84 -29.73 -18.09
C LYS A 308 25.00 -29.12 -19.23
N ILE A 309 24.44 -29.94 -20.13
CA ILE A 309 23.53 -29.46 -21.20
C ILE A 309 22.23 -28.88 -20.61
N MET A 310 21.58 -29.61 -19.70
CA MET A 310 20.35 -29.15 -19.04
C MET A 310 20.57 -27.87 -18.24
N PHE A 311 21.75 -27.71 -17.63
CA PHE A 311 22.14 -26.50 -16.90
C PHE A 311 22.21 -25.29 -17.82
N VAL A 312 22.89 -25.41 -18.97
CA VAL A 312 22.99 -24.32 -19.95
C VAL A 312 21.60 -23.93 -20.48
N ILE A 313 20.75 -24.91 -20.81
CA ILE A 313 19.39 -24.66 -21.29
C ILE A 313 18.56 -23.94 -20.20
N TYR A 314 18.62 -24.40 -18.96
CA TYR A 314 17.92 -23.79 -17.83
C TYR A 314 18.37 -22.33 -17.61
N MET A 315 19.68 -22.09 -17.56
CA MET A 315 20.23 -20.75 -17.36
C MET A 315 19.83 -19.80 -18.50
N LEU A 316 19.86 -20.26 -19.75
CA LEU A 316 19.41 -19.46 -20.89
C LEU A 316 17.92 -19.11 -20.79
N LEU A 317 17.06 -20.10 -20.52
CA LEU A 317 15.62 -19.88 -20.43
C LEU A 317 15.25 -18.93 -19.29
N VAL A 318 15.86 -19.12 -18.11
CA VAL A 318 15.58 -18.28 -16.94
C VAL A 318 16.13 -16.88 -17.12
N THR A 319 17.34 -16.71 -17.68
CA THR A 319 17.88 -15.36 -17.94
C THR A 319 17.04 -14.59 -18.96
N ILE A 320 16.62 -15.22 -20.07
CA ILE A 320 15.71 -14.59 -21.04
C ILE A 320 14.39 -14.19 -20.36
N LEU A 321 13.82 -15.09 -19.55
CA LEU A 321 12.58 -14.84 -18.85
C LEU A 321 12.72 -13.68 -17.85
N LEU A 322 13.75 -13.68 -17.00
CA LEU A 322 13.99 -12.64 -16.00
C LEU A 322 14.29 -11.28 -16.64
N ILE A 323 15.06 -11.26 -17.74
CA ILE A 323 15.33 -10.03 -18.50
C ILE A 323 14.04 -9.50 -19.13
N ASN A 324 13.24 -10.36 -19.77
CA ASN A 324 11.97 -9.95 -20.39
C ASN A 324 10.98 -9.41 -19.34
N MET A 325 11.00 -9.96 -18.13
CA MET A 325 10.19 -9.47 -17.01
C MET A 325 10.69 -8.12 -16.48
N LEU A 326 12.01 -7.98 -16.31
CA LEU A 326 12.63 -6.74 -15.84
C LEU A 326 12.36 -5.58 -16.82
N ILE A 327 12.55 -5.80 -18.12
CA ILE A 327 12.37 -4.79 -19.17
C ILE A 327 10.90 -4.38 -19.28
N ALA A 328 9.97 -5.34 -19.32
CA ALA A 328 8.55 -5.06 -19.49
C ALA A 328 7.95 -4.32 -18.28
N SER A 329 8.30 -4.74 -17.05
CA SER A 329 7.77 -4.09 -15.84
C SER A 329 8.40 -2.72 -15.61
N MET A 330 9.73 -2.58 -15.69
CA MET A 330 10.39 -1.29 -15.47
C MET A 330 10.04 -0.25 -16.52
N THR A 331 9.91 -0.63 -17.81
CA THR A 331 9.54 0.33 -18.87
C THR A 331 8.12 0.85 -18.66
N ASN A 332 7.15 -0.04 -18.41
CA ASN A 332 5.75 0.35 -18.22
C ASN A 332 5.53 1.13 -16.93
N THR A 333 6.19 0.76 -15.83
CA THR A 333 6.06 1.49 -14.55
C THR A 333 6.84 2.80 -14.53
N TYR A 334 8.01 2.90 -15.17
CA TYR A 334 8.72 4.17 -15.31
C TYR A 334 7.92 5.16 -16.15
N GLN A 335 7.36 4.72 -17.27
CA GLN A 335 6.46 5.55 -18.09
C GLN A 335 5.25 5.99 -17.27
N GLN A 336 4.53 5.06 -16.63
CA GLN A 336 3.39 5.41 -15.78
C GLN A 336 3.75 6.32 -14.61
N ALA A 337 4.89 6.12 -13.94
CA ALA A 337 5.33 6.95 -12.81
C ALA A 337 5.67 8.37 -13.26
N LYS A 338 6.36 8.53 -14.40
CA LYS A 338 6.64 9.83 -15.03
C LYS A 338 5.34 10.60 -15.31
N TYR A 339 4.31 9.92 -15.78
CA TYR A 339 2.99 10.51 -16.06
C TYR A 339 2.08 10.64 -14.82
N SER A 340 2.35 9.92 -13.73
CA SER A 340 1.57 9.94 -12.47
C SER A 340 2.09 10.96 -11.45
N THR A 341 3.26 11.56 -11.65
CA THR A 341 3.68 12.74 -10.89
C THR A 341 2.62 13.82 -11.07
N PRO A 342 2.04 14.41 -10.00
CA PRO A 342 1.04 15.44 -10.14
C PRO A 342 1.73 16.69 -10.69
N MET A 343 1.74 16.81 -12.00
CA MET A 343 2.22 17.97 -12.72
C MET A 343 1.01 18.83 -13.02
N GLU A 344 1.10 20.10 -12.63
CA GLU A 344 0.07 21.10 -12.34
C GLU A 344 -1.00 21.40 -13.41
N ASP A 345 -1.08 20.66 -14.51
CA ASP A 345 -2.04 20.92 -15.57
C ASP A 345 -2.73 19.62 -15.98
N GLY A 346 -4.06 19.66 -16.16
CA GLY A 346 -4.91 18.58 -16.70
C GLY A 346 -4.55 18.06 -18.10
N LYS A 347 -3.33 18.31 -18.58
CA LYS A 347 -2.67 17.73 -19.76
C LYS A 347 -2.29 16.26 -19.55
N GLY A 348 -2.19 15.77 -18.31
CA GLY A 348 -1.80 14.39 -18.00
C GLY A 348 -2.82 13.33 -18.46
N ILE A 349 -4.13 13.60 -18.33
CA ILE A 349 -5.19 12.67 -18.73
C ILE A 349 -5.28 12.58 -20.26
N ALA A 350 -5.12 13.71 -20.95
CA ALA A 350 -5.05 13.77 -22.40
C ALA A 350 -3.84 12.99 -22.95
N LEU A 351 -2.68 13.09 -22.29
CA LEU A 351 -1.49 12.35 -22.69
C LEU A 351 -1.60 10.84 -22.42
N LEU A 352 -2.20 10.44 -21.29
CA LEU A 352 -2.47 9.05 -20.93
C LEU A 352 -3.47 8.38 -21.89
N LEU A 353 -4.49 9.11 -22.33
CA LEU A 353 -5.42 8.65 -23.38
C LEU A 353 -4.68 8.49 -24.72
N LYS A 354 -3.83 9.46 -25.08
CA LYS A 354 -3.00 9.38 -26.29
C LYS A 354 -2.02 8.21 -26.31
N THR A 355 -1.56 7.73 -25.14
CA THR A 355 -0.65 6.57 -25.09
C THR A 355 -1.36 5.22 -25.12
N ARG A 356 -2.69 5.21 -24.94
CA ARG A 356 -3.50 3.98 -24.81
C ARG A 356 -4.37 3.70 -26.04
N MET A 357 -4.50 4.69 -26.93
CA MET A 357 -5.36 4.69 -28.11
C MET A 357 -4.50 5.01 -29.34
N ASP A 358 -4.88 4.46 -30.49
CA ASP A 358 -4.22 4.79 -31.74
C ASP A 358 -4.46 6.28 -32.10
N ASP A 359 -3.51 6.95 -32.76
CA ASP A 359 -3.54 8.42 -32.93
C ASP A 359 -4.85 8.93 -33.57
N GLN A 360 -5.46 8.12 -34.44
CA GLN A 360 -6.72 8.40 -35.11
C GLN A 360 -7.94 8.31 -34.17
N GLU A 361 -7.95 7.33 -33.27
CA GLU A 361 -9.02 7.13 -32.27
C GLU A 361 -9.00 8.23 -31.21
N TYR A 362 -7.80 8.65 -30.79
CA TYR A 362 -7.61 9.75 -29.85
C TYR A 362 -8.12 11.09 -30.40
N ASP A 363 -7.85 11.39 -31.67
CA ASP A 363 -8.29 12.62 -32.32
C ASP A 363 -9.82 12.66 -32.51
N GLU A 364 -10.43 11.54 -32.86
CA GLU A 364 -11.90 11.40 -32.92
C GLU A 364 -12.53 11.65 -31.56
N GLU A 365 -12.00 11.04 -30.50
CA GLU A 365 -12.53 11.23 -29.16
C GLU A 365 -12.37 12.68 -28.69
N CYS A 366 -11.20 13.29 -28.91
CA CYS A 366 -10.94 14.71 -28.65
C CYS A 366 -11.90 15.64 -29.41
N SER A 367 -12.25 15.30 -30.65
CA SER A 367 -13.25 16.02 -31.44
C SER A 367 -14.65 15.89 -30.81
N GLY A 368 -15.02 14.70 -30.35
CA GLY A 368 -16.28 14.42 -29.65
C GLY A 368 -16.38 15.16 -28.32
N TRP A 369 -15.31 15.17 -27.52
CA TRP A 369 -15.20 15.95 -26.28
C TRP A 369 -15.37 17.45 -26.55
N ARG A 370 -14.72 17.99 -27.59
CA ARG A 370 -14.87 19.41 -27.99
C ARG A 370 -16.31 19.73 -28.40
N HIS A 371 -16.96 18.82 -29.14
CA HIS A 371 -18.35 18.98 -29.56
C HIS A 371 -19.32 18.94 -28.37
N ARG A 372 -19.20 17.95 -27.47
CA ARG A 372 -19.99 17.85 -26.23
C ARG A 372 -19.84 19.09 -25.36
N ARG A 373 -18.61 19.61 -25.20
CA ARG A 373 -18.33 20.84 -24.43
C ARG A 373 -18.88 22.11 -25.07
N LYS A 374 -18.96 22.18 -26.41
CA LYS A 374 -19.63 23.26 -27.13
C LYS A 374 -21.15 23.18 -26.91
N LYS A 375 -21.74 22.02 -27.13
CA LYS A 375 -23.18 21.77 -26.95
C LYS A 375 -23.64 22.09 -25.52
N PHE A 376 -22.90 21.62 -24.51
CA PHE A 376 -23.18 21.94 -23.10
C PHE A 376 -23.07 23.43 -22.79
N ARG A 377 -22.08 24.14 -23.34
CA ARG A 377 -21.95 25.60 -23.19
C ARG A 377 -23.08 26.37 -23.87
N GLU A 378 -23.55 25.89 -25.02
CA GLU A 378 -24.69 26.46 -25.71
C GLU A 378 -26.00 26.22 -24.95
N GLU A 379 -26.21 25.03 -24.41
CA GLU A 379 -27.36 24.73 -23.55
C GLU A 379 -27.37 25.61 -22.29
N LEU A 380 -26.21 25.80 -21.66
CA LEU A 380 -26.06 26.73 -20.53
C LEU A 380 -26.37 28.19 -20.93
N ARG A 381 -25.94 28.63 -22.12
CA ARG A 381 -26.28 29.95 -22.65
C ARG A 381 -27.78 30.08 -22.90
N ARG A 382 -28.41 29.08 -23.52
CA ARG A 382 -29.87 29.07 -23.76
C ARG A 382 -30.65 29.09 -22.46
N LYS A 383 -30.26 28.30 -21.47
CA LYS A 383 -30.89 28.30 -20.13
C LYS A 383 -30.74 29.67 -19.46
N ARG A 384 -29.56 30.30 -19.49
CA ARG A 384 -29.37 31.66 -18.95
C ARG A 384 -30.23 32.71 -19.64
N VAL A 385 -30.35 32.67 -20.96
CA VAL A 385 -31.21 33.62 -21.72
C VAL A 385 -32.68 33.36 -21.41
N ALA A 386 -33.11 32.10 -21.31
CA ALA A 386 -34.48 31.75 -20.94
C ALA A 386 -34.83 32.22 -19.52
N THR A 387 -33.93 32.02 -18.54
CA THR A 387 -34.13 32.50 -17.16
C THR A 387 -34.14 34.04 -17.08
N ALA A 388 -33.30 34.72 -17.86
CA ALA A 388 -33.31 36.18 -17.97
C ALA A 388 -34.59 36.71 -18.64
N ALA A 389 -35.07 36.03 -19.68
CA ALA A 389 -36.32 36.39 -20.36
C ALA A 389 -37.55 36.18 -19.47
N SER A 390 -37.59 35.10 -18.67
CA SER A 390 -38.67 34.87 -17.70
C SER A 390 -38.66 35.86 -16.53
N ALA A 391 -37.52 36.47 -16.22
CA ALA A 391 -37.42 37.51 -15.18
C ALA A 391 -37.90 38.89 -15.66
N ILE A 392 -38.02 39.10 -16.98
CA ILE A 392 -38.46 40.37 -17.57
C ILE A 392 -39.98 40.42 -17.78
N HIS A 393 -40.68 39.28 -17.70
CA HIS A 393 -42.15 39.24 -17.74
C HIS A 393 -42.75 39.22 -16.34
N VAL A 394 -42.78 40.39 -15.70
CA VAL A 394 -43.79 40.70 -14.68
C VAL A 394 -45.02 41.25 -15.41
N PRO A 395 -46.23 40.70 -15.22
CA PRO A 395 -47.43 41.18 -15.91
C PRO A 395 -47.92 42.50 -15.29
N ASN A 396 -48.37 43.41 -16.15
CA ASN A 396 -49.05 44.66 -15.79
C ASN A 396 -50.23 44.37 -14.83
N LEU A 397 -50.11 44.80 -13.57
CA LEU A 397 -51.25 44.99 -12.68
C LEU A 397 -51.63 46.48 -12.66
N HIS A 398 -52.78 46.81 -13.24
CA HIS A 398 -53.57 47.99 -12.89
C HIS A 398 -53.81 48.01 -11.38
N PHE A 399 -53.54 49.09 -10.64
CA PHE A 399 -54.33 49.48 -9.46
C PHE A 399 -54.01 50.94 -9.02
N PHE A 400 -55.07 51.75 -9.03
CA PHE A 400 -55.39 52.87 -8.12
C PHE A 400 -54.64 54.22 -8.13
N THR A 401 -55.43 55.25 -8.40
CA THR A 401 -55.21 56.65 -8.01
C THR A 401 -55.23 56.81 -6.48
N PRO A 402 -54.46 57.77 -5.94
CA PRO A 402 -54.88 58.50 -4.77
C PRO A 402 -54.92 60.01 -5.04
N ARG A 403 -56.11 60.58 -4.83
CA ARG A 403 -56.30 62.00 -4.50
C ARG A 403 -55.48 62.31 -3.25
N GLY A 404 -54.55 63.25 -3.35
CA GLY A 404 -53.86 63.86 -2.22
C GLY A 404 -53.79 65.37 -2.42
N SER A 405 -54.64 66.09 -1.71
CA SER A 405 -54.71 67.55 -1.68
C SER A 405 -53.42 68.16 -1.13
N ILE A 406 -52.73 68.97 -1.92
CA ILE A 406 -51.71 69.91 -1.43
C ILE A 406 -52.41 71.26 -1.22
N ASN A 407 -52.73 71.57 0.04
CA ASN A 407 -53.13 72.89 0.50
C ASN A 407 -52.33 73.18 1.77
N THR A 408 -51.25 73.96 1.69
CA THR A 408 -50.65 74.65 2.85
C THR A 408 -49.72 75.78 2.41
N VAL A 409 -50.29 76.97 2.14
CA VAL A 409 -49.74 78.33 2.44
C VAL A 409 -51.01 79.21 2.53
N PRO A 410 -51.29 79.95 3.63
CA PRO A 410 -50.44 81.06 4.09
C PRO A 410 -50.34 81.27 5.61
N LYS A 411 -49.30 81.99 6.02
CA LYS A 411 -49.44 83.09 7.00
C LYS A 411 -48.22 84.01 6.96
N SER A 412 -48.47 85.23 6.53
CA SER A 412 -47.70 86.42 6.87
C SER A 412 -47.98 86.81 8.32
N ALA A 413 -47.01 87.50 8.93
CA ALA A 413 -47.15 88.72 9.72
C ALA A 413 -46.26 88.75 10.98
N ARG A 414 -45.43 89.80 11.01
CA ARG A 414 -44.58 90.36 12.07
C ARG A 414 -43.25 89.69 12.36
#